data_AF-A0A847BUR3-F1
#
_entry.id   AF-A0A847BUR3-F1
#
_cell.length_a   1.000
_cell.length_b   1.000
_cell.length_c   1.000
_cell.angle_alpha   90.00
_cell.angle_beta   90.00
_cell.angle_gamma   90.00
#
_symmetry.space_group_name_H-M   'P 1'
#
loop_
_entity.id
_entity.type
_entity.pdbx_description
1 polymer ?
#
loop_
_entity_poly.entity_id
_entity_poly.type
_entity_poly.pdbx_seq_one_letter_code
_entity_poly.pdbx_strand_id
1 'polypeptide(L)'
;MKKNILEVCFSPDLGGLELHMKKLAQHIGVMSVVLRGSKLEKRYAETTLKYSALKKYSFFKLAKIIDENKIDIVHLHWTKDIFVVVVAKIISKRKPKIAQTRHMHMTRFKNDFYHKFLYKNIDMMIAVTELVAKQLKTYIPKEVIPKIEVCYIGADTPKKLLKHKNEELKARFGLKDEFVISIVGRIEEAKGQHIVLEASQKLKEKGVNAKVLVVG
;
A
#
# COMPACT_ATOMS: atom_id res chain seq x y z
N MET A 1 21.97 -3.13 -17.91
CA MET A 1 21.73 -1.68 -17.70
C MET A 1 20.79 -1.47 -16.53
N LYS A 2 21.12 -0.54 -15.64
CA LYS A 2 20.22 -0.09 -14.55
C LYS A 2 19.00 0.61 -15.18
N LYS A 3 17.79 0.26 -14.72
CA LYS A 3 16.53 0.87 -15.19
C LYS A 3 16.14 2.03 -14.27
N ASN A 4 15.65 3.13 -14.85
CA ASN A 4 15.13 4.26 -14.09
C ASN A 4 13.67 4.03 -13.73
N ILE A 5 13.36 4.00 -12.43
CA ILE A 5 12.02 3.73 -11.91
C ILE A 5 11.46 5.02 -11.29
N LEU A 6 10.18 5.29 -11.54
CA LEU A 6 9.42 6.36 -10.92
C LEU A 6 8.27 5.77 -10.10
N GLU A 7 8.26 6.04 -8.80
CA GLU A 7 7.18 5.65 -7.91
C GLU A 7 6.06 6.70 -7.96
N VAL A 8 4.79 6.29 -8.07
CA VAL A 8 3.64 7.21 -8.17
C VAL A 8 2.53 6.84 -7.19
N CYS A 9 2.10 7.81 -6.39
CA CYS A 9 0.93 7.68 -5.53
C CYS A 9 0.23 9.02 -5.30
N PHE A 10 -0.99 9.18 -5.82
CA PHE A 10 -1.84 10.35 -5.59
C PHE A 10 -2.93 10.14 -4.52
N SER A 11 -2.75 9.17 -3.63
CA SER A 11 -3.66 8.99 -2.50
C SER A 11 -3.59 10.20 -1.55
N PRO A 12 -4.71 10.73 -1.04
CA PRO A 12 -4.71 11.83 -0.08
C PRO A 12 -4.34 11.37 1.34
N ASP A 13 -4.53 10.08 1.63
CA ASP A 13 -4.42 9.50 2.95
C ASP A 13 -3.00 9.02 3.28
N LEU A 14 -2.83 8.49 4.49
CA LEU A 14 -1.60 7.85 4.93
C LEU A 14 -1.94 6.54 5.62
N GLY A 15 -1.83 5.43 4.88
CA GLY A 15 -2.04 4.08 5.35
C GLY A 15 -0.92 3.15 4.88
N GLY A 16 -1.22 1.84 4.90
CA GLY A 16 -0.23 0.81 4.57
C GLY A 16 0.34 0.90 3.16
N LEU A 17 -0.47 1.34 2.18
CA LEU A 17 -0.07 1.51 0.79
C LEU A 17 0.96 2.64 0.63
N GLU A 18 0.67 3.81 1.18
CA GLU A 18 1.51 5.00 1.05
C GLU A 18 2.83 4.81 1.80
N LEU A 19 2.77 4.20 2.99
CA LEU A 19 3.94 3.85 3.77
C LEU A 19 4.79 2.79 3.06
N HIS A 20 4.16 1.79 2.42
CA HIS A 20 4.87 0.79 1.64
C HIS A 20 5.60 1.42 0.46
N MET A 21 4.92 2.25 -0.34
CA MET A 21 5.53 2.98 -1.46
C MET A 21 6.73 3.82 -0.99
N LYS A 22 6.60 4.59 0.10
CA LYS A 22 7.70 5.39 0.65
C LYS A 22 8.90 4.52 1.07
N LYS A 23 8.66 3.44 1.82
CA LYS A 23 9.72 2.51 2.25
C LYS A 23 10.42 1.87 1.05
N LEU A 24 9.65 1.47 0.03
CA LEU A 24 10.18 0.90 -1.20
C LEU A 24 11.05 1.90 -1.96
N ALA A 25 10.56 3.13 -2.13
CA ALA A 25 11.29 4.20 -2.81
C ALA A 25 12.63 4.49 -2.11
N GLN A 26 12.65 4.47 -0.77
CA GLN A 26 13.84 4.63 0.03
C GLN A 26 14.83 3.47 -0.16
N HIS A 27 14.35 2.23 -0.14
CA HIS A 27 15.20 1.04 -0.25
C HIS A 27 15.86 0.93 -1.63
N ILE A 28 15.13 1.25 -2.70
CA ILE A 28 15.64 1.18 -4.08
C ILE A 28 16.40 2.46 -4.47
N GLY A 29 16.17 3.57 -3.76
CA GLY A 29 16.81 4.86 -4.04
C GLY A 29 16.27 5.52 -5.31
N VAL A 30 14.94 5.53 -5.46
CA VAL A 30 14.25 6.02 -6.67
C VAL A 30 13.45 7.29 -6.37
N MET A 31 13.12 8.03 -7.44
CA MET A 31 12.30 9.23 -7.33
C MET A 31 10.82 8.87 -7.21
N SER A 32 10.08 9.72 -6.49
CA SER A 32 8.63 9.59 -6.31
C SER A 32 7.85 10.79 -6.85
N VAL A 33 6.62 10.56 -7.30
CA VAL A 33 5.62 11.61 -7.52
C VAL A 33 4.43 11.35 -6.60
N VAL A 34 4.09 12.37 -5.80
CA VAL A 34 3.03 12.29 -4.80
C VAL A 34 1.96 13.38 -4.99
N LEU A 35 0.79 13.18 -4.39
CA LEU A 35 -0.26 14.21 -4.39
C LEU A 35 0.17 15.42 -3.56
N ARG A 36 0.10 16.60 -4.18
CA ARG A 36 0.29 17.88 -3.50
C ARG A 36 -0.78 18.12 -2.43
N GLY A 37 -0.35 18.54 -1.25
CA GLY A 37 -1.15 18.73 -0.04
C GLY A 37 -1.44 17.44 0.72
N SER A 38 -0.99 16.27 0.26
CA SER A 38 -1.30 15.00 0.91
C SER A 38 -0.52 14.77 2.20
N LYS A 39 -1.03 13.88 3.05
CA LYS A 39 -0.29 13.41 4.24
C LYS A 39 1.04 12.75 3.84
N LEU A 40 1.08 12.06 2.69
CA LEU A 40 2.30 11.44 2.17
C LEU A 40 3.36 12.48 1.79
N GLU A 41 2.98 13.59 1.16
CA GLU A 41 3.91 14.67 0.82
C GLU A 41 4.65 15.20 2.05
N LYS A 42 3.92 15.44 3.15
CA LYS A 42 4.53 15.87 4.43
C LYS A 42 5.59 14.89 4.92
N ARG A 43 5.33 13.58 4.79
CA ARG A 43 6.29 12.52 5.13
C ARG A 43 7.50 12.49 4.21
N TYR A 44 7.38 12.92 2.96
CA TYR A 44 8.52 13.03 2.05
C TYR A 44 9.35 14.28 2.35
N ALA A 45 8.72 15.39 2.72
CA ALA A 45 9.41 16.63 3.12
C ALA A 45 10.31 16.44 4.35
N GLU A 46 10.01 15.47 5.21
CA GLU A 46 10.84 15.06 6.36
C GLU A 46 12.04 14.17 5.98
N THR A 47 12.29 13.93 4.68
CA THR A 47 13.33 13.01 4.21
C THR A 47 14.18 13.61 3.11
N THR A 48 15.34 13.00 2.85
CA THR A 48 16.22 13.34 1.71
C THR A 48 15.81 12.66 0.40
N LEU A 49 14.67 11.96 0.37
CA LEU A 49 14.21 11.25 -0.82
C LEU A 49 13.84 12.25 -1.92
N LYS A 50 14.22 11.95 -3.16
CA LYS A 50 13.85 12.77 -4.31
C LYS A 50 12.35 12.59 -4.60
N TYR A 51 11.58 13.67 -4.58
CA TYR A 51 10.17 13.62 -4.95
C TYR A 51 9.69 14.90 -5.65
N SER A 52 8.58 14.77 -6.36
CA SER A 52 7.83 15.89 -6.95
C SER A 52 6.35 15.82 -6.52
N ALA A 53 5.78 16.97 -6.17
CA ALA A 53 4.38 17.06 -5.77
C ALA A 53 3.49 17.67 -6.87
N LEU A 54 2.52 16.90 -7.36
CA LEU A 54 1.61 17.30 -8.42
C LEU A 54 0.14 17.24 -7.98
N LYS A 55 -0.73 17.97 -8.69
CA LYS A 55 -2.19 17.76 -8.59
C LYS A 55 -2.57 16.45 -9.31
N LYS A 56 -3.59 15.75 -8.82
CA LYS A 56 -4.00 14.40 -9.27
C LYS A 56 -4.11 14.20 -10.80
N TYR A 57 -4.60 15.19 -11.54
CA TYR A 57 -4.80 15.08 -12.99
C TYR A 57 -3.72 15.81 -13.81
N SER A 58 -2.53 16.01 -13.25
CA SER A 58 -1.43 16.73 -13.95
C SER A 58 -0.67 15.82 -14.93
N PHE A 59 -1.37 15.16 -15.87
CA PHE A 59 -0.77 14.17 -16.77
C PHE A 59 0.34 14.75 -17.66
N PHE A 60 0.24 15.98 -18.15
CA PHE A 60 1.31 16.63 -18.91
C PHE A 60 2.58 16.84 -18.07
N LYS A 61 2.43 17.23 -16.79
CA LYS A 61 3.56 17.40 -15.88
C LYS A 61 4.20 16.06 -15.53
N LEU A 62 3.39 15.02 -15.35
CA LEU A 62 3.89 13.66 -15.13
C LEU A 62 4.64 13.14 -16.37
N ALA A 63 4.11 13.35 -17.58
CA ALA A 63 4.78 12.99 -18.83
C ALA A 63 6.12 13.72 -19.00
N LYS A 64 6.16 15.02 -18.67
CA LYS A 64 7.41 15.80 -18.67
C LYS A 64 8.44 15.24 -17.69
N ILE A 65 8.05 14.91 -16.46
CA ILE A 65 8.93 14.27 -15.47
C ILE A 65 9.46 12.93 -15.99
N ILE A 66 8.59 12.12 -16.60
CA ILE A 66 8.96 10.83 -17.20
C ILE A 66 10.06 11.02 -18.26
N ASP A 67 9.88 11.98 -19.17
CA ASP A 67 10.80 12.23 -20.27
C ASP A 67 12.14 12.83 -19.78
N GLU A 68 12.10 13.85 -18.92
CA GLU A 68 13.29 14.53 -18.39
C GLU A 68 14.19 13.59 -17.57
N ASN A 69 13.57 12.73 -16.77
CA ASN A 69 14.29 11.76 -15.93
C ASN A 69 14.56 10.43 -16.65
N LYS A 70 14.25 10.35 -17.95
CA LYS A 70 14.45 9.16 -18.79
C LYS A 70 13.86 7.88 -18.18
N ILE A 71 12.71 7.99 -17.52
CA ILE A 71 12.07 6.91 -16.75
C ILE A 71 11.78 5.71 -17.65
N ASP A 72 12.26 4.53 -17.28
CA ASP A 72 11.98 3.27 -17.98
C ASP A 72 10.68 2.63 -17.48
N ILE A 73 10.38 2.76 -16.18
CA ILE A 73 9.26 2.09 -15.51
C ILE A 73 8.57 3.09 -14.58
N VAL A 74 7.25 3.21 -14.72
CA VAL A 74 6.41 3.88 -13.72
C VAL A 74 5.76 2.79 -12.87
N HIS A 75 6.01 2.84 -11.56
CA HIS A 75 5.43 1.94 -10.58
C HIS A 75 4.37 2.69 -9.77
N LEU A 76 3.11 2.30 -9.90
CA LEU A 76 2.00 2.91 -9.17
C LEU A 76 1.42 1.99 -8.10
N HIS A 77 0.85 2.58 -7.06
CA HIS A 77 0.31 1.83 -5.91
C HIS A 77 -1.20 1.97 -5.77
N TRP A 78 -1.75 3.14 -6.11
CA TRP A 78 -3.18 3.41 -5.95
C TRP A 78 -3.95 3.19 -7.26
N THR A 79 -5.02 2.39 -7.19
CA THR A 79 -5.85 2.05 -8.38
C THR A 79 -6.42 3.26 -9.09
N LYS A 80 -6.74 4.34 -8.35
CA LYS A 80 -7.30 5.56 -8.96
C LYS A 80 -6.26 6.34 -9.79
N ASP A 81 -4.99 5.96 -9.72
CA ASP A 81 -3.90 6.59 -10.47
C ASP A 81 -3.62 5.93 -11.82
N ILE A 82 -4.20 4.77 -12.09
CA ILE A 82 -4.01 4.06 -13.37
C ILE A 82 -4.31 5.00 -14.54
N PHE A 83 -5.43 5.73 -14.47
CA PHE A 83 -5.82 6.65 -15.55
C PHE A 83 -4.78 7.73 -15.81
N VAL A 84 -4.34 8.45 -14.77
CA VAL A 84 -3.35 9.54 -14.95
C VAL A 84 -2.00 9.01 -15.43
N VAL A 85 -1.57 7.85 -14.94
CA VAL A 85 -0.30 7.22 -15.35
C VAL A 85 -0.36 6.73 -16.80
N VAL A 86 -1.47 6.08 -17.20
CA VAL A 86 -1.66 5.61 -18.59
C VAL A 86 -1.69 6.78 -19.56
N VAL A 87 -2.44 7.84 -19.25
CA VAL A 87 -2.47 9.05 -20.09
C VAL A 87 -1.09 9.71 -20.15
N ALA A 88 -0.37 9.81 -19.04
CA ALA A 88 0.99 10.34 -19.03
C ALA A 88 1.98 9.50 -19.84
N LYS A 89 1.87 8.17 -19.83
CA LYS A 89 2.65 7.25 -20.69
C LYS A 89 2.39 7.51 -22.18
N ILE A 90 1.13 7.73 -22.57
CA ILE A 90 0.76 7.98 -23.96
C ILE A 90 1.32 9.31 -24.46
N ILE A 91 1.30 10.34 -23.61
CA ILE A 91 1.80 11.68 -23.93
C ILE A 91 3.34 11.74 -23.92
N SER A 92 3.98 10.99 -23.03
CA SER A 92 5.44 10.90 -22.90
C SER A 92 6.08 10.36 -24.18
N LYS A 93 7.20 10.97 -24.58
CA LYS A 93 8.04 10.46 -25.68
C LYS A 93 8.72 9.14 -25.30
N ARG A 94 9.09 9.00 -24.02
CA ARG A 94 9.79 7.84 -23.46
C ARG A 94 8.95 6.57 -23.43
N LYS A 95 7.62 6.70 -23.27
CA LYS A 95 6.64 5.60 -23.21
C LYS A 95 7.06 4.46 -22.24
N PRO A 96 7.22 4.76 -20.93
CA PRO A 96 7.71 3.79 -19.96
C PRO A 96 6.78 2.58 -19.83
N LYS A 97 7.33 1.47 -19.33
CA LYS A 97 6.51 0.34 -18.85
C LYS A 97 5.76 0.74 -17.59
N ILE A 98 4.59 0.17 -17.36
CA ILE A 98 3.78 0.41 -16.17
C ILE A 98 3.70 -0.85 -15.33
N ALA A 99 4.13 -0.74 -14.07
CA ALA A 99 3.91 -1.75 -13.05
C ALA A 99 2.93 -1.21 -12.01
N GLN A 100 2.06 -2.07 -11.47
CA GLN A 100 1.19 -1.71 -10.36
C GLN A 100 1.34 -2.70 -9.21
N THR A 101 1.64 -2.22 -7.99
CA THR A 101 1.40 -3.03 -6.78
C THR A 101 -0.05 -2.89 -6.33
N ARG A 102 -0.74 -4.01 -6.17
CA ARG A 102 -2.16 -4.06 -5.82
C ARG A 102 -2.33 -4.40 -4.34
N HIS A 103 -2.65 -3.39 -3.55
CA HIS A 103 -2.90 -3.54 -2.10
C HIS A 103 -4.35 -3.88 -1.74
N MET A 104 -5.30 -3.50 -2.58
CA MET A 104 -6.73 -3.60 -2.29
C MET A 104 -7.38 -4.75 -3.04
N HIS A 105 -8.34 -5.39 -2.39
CA HIS A 105 -9.21 -6.37 -3.01
C HIS A 105 -9.90 -5.81 -4.26
N MET A 106 -10.16 -6.71 -5.20
CA MET A 106 -11.04 -6.44 -6.32
C MET A 106 -12.32 -7.23 -6.09
N THR A 107 -13.45 -6.52 -6.00
CA THR A 107 -14.74 -7.11 -5.63
C THR A 107 -15.74 -7.13 -6.78
N ARG A 108 -15.37 -6.56 -7.94
CA ARG A 108 -16.25 -6.44 -9.11
C ARG A 108 -15.46 -6.60 -10.39
N PHE A 109 -16.13 -7.17 -11.40
CA PHE A 109 -15.64 -7.18 -12.78
C PHE A 109 -15.48 -5.76 -13.29
N LYS A 110 -14.40 -5.56 -14.06
CA LYS A 110 -14.08 -4.29 -14.70
C LYS A 110 -13.97 -4.52 -16.20
N ASN A 111 -15.12 -4.83 -16.81
CA ASN A 111 -15.22 -5.32 -18.19
C ASN A 111 -15.71 -4.26 -19.20
N ASP A 112 -15.89 -3.02 -18.77
CA ASP A 112 -16.18 -1.89 -19.64
C ASP A 112 -14.93 -1.46 -20.44
N PHE A 113 -15.17 -0.86 -21.61
CA PHE A 113 -14.13 -0.43 -22.53
C PHE A 113 -13.04 0.43 -21.88
N TYR A 114 -13.43 1.29 -20.93
CA TYR A 114 -12.51 2.13 -20.17
C TYR A 114 -11.51 1.30 -19.37
N HIS A 115 -11.97 0.32 -18.60
CA HIS A 115 -11.08 -0.55 -17.84
C HIS A 115 -10.22 -1.45 -18.73
N LYS A 116 -10.76 -1.96 -19.85
CA LYS A 116 -9.97 -2.71 -20.82
C LYS A 116 -8.82 -1.87 -21.40
N PHE A 117 -9.12 -0.63 -21.78
CA PHE A 117 -8.11 0.31 -22.26
C PHE A 117 -7.01 0.55 -21.21
N LEU A 118 -7.40 0.76 -19.95
CA LEU A 118 -6.43 0.97 -18.87
C LEU A 118 -5.54 -0.27 -18.64
N TYR A 119 -6.13 -1.46 -18.52
CA TYR A 119 -5.38 -2.68 -18.23
C TYR A 119 -4.46 -3.10 -19.38
N LYS A 120 -4.86 -2.90 -20.63
CA LYS A 120 -4.01 -3.13 -21.80
C LYS A 120 -2.70 -2.32 -21.78
N ASN A 121 -2.68 -1.19 -21.07
CA ASN A 121 -1.50 -0.34 -20.96
C ASN A 121 -0.61 -0.65 -19.75
N ILE A 122 -1.03 -1.57 -18.88
CA ILE A 122 -0.26 -2.04 -17.72
C ILE A 122 0.54 -3.27 -18.13
N ASP A 123 1.85 -3.21 -17.94
CA ASP A 123 2.77 -4.30 -18.30
C ASP A 123 2.82 -5.38 -17.22
N MET A 124 2.70 -4.99 -15.94
CA MET A 124 2.76 -5.91 -14.81
C MET A 124 1.88 -5.46 -13.63
N MET A 125 1.28 -6.43 -12.94
CA MET A 125 0.66 -6.25 -11.64
C MET A 125 1.32 -7.14 -10.59
N ILE A 126 1.69 -6.55 -9.46
CA ILE A 126 2.25 -7.21 -8.30
C ILE A 126 1.13 -7.34 -7.26
N ALA A 127 0.68 -8.55 -7.01
CA ALA A 127 -0.32 -8.84 -6.00
C ALA A 127 0.36 -9.03 -4.63
N VAL A 128 -0.13 -8.33 -3.61
CA VAL A 128 0.45 -8.42 -2.25
C VAL A 128 0.12 -9.72 -1.52
N THR A 129 -0.80 -10.52 -2.05
CA THR A 129 -1.17 -11.86 -1.56
C THR A 129 -1.67 -12.73 -2.72
N GLU A 130 -1.66 -14.05 -2.53
CA GLU A 130 -2.30 -15.01 -3.44
C GLU A 130 -3.80 -14.74 -3.64
N LEU A 131 -4.50 -14.31 -2.59
CA LEU A 131 -5.92 -13.94 -2.70
C LEU A 131 -6.12 -12.77 -3.67
N VAL A 132 -5.28 -11.75 -3.60
CA VAL A 132 -5.33 -10.62 -4.55
C VAL A 132 -4.97 -11.10 -5.95
N ALA A 133 -3.97 -11.97 -6.11
CA ALA A 133 -3.60 -12.52 -7.42
C ALA A 133 -4.75 -13.30 -8.06
N LYS A 134 -5.45 -14.13 -7.28
CA LYS A 134 -6.64 -14.84 -7.71
C LYS A 134 -7.73 -13.86 -8.14
N GLN A 135 -8.02 -12.83 -7.34
CA GLN A 135 -9.00 -11.80 -7.68
C GLN A 135 -8.64 -11.05 -8.98
N LEU A 136 -7.36 -10.70 -9.19
CA LEU A 136 -6.91 -10.08 -10.44
C LEU A 136 -7.17 -10.99 -11.65
N LYS A 137 -6.83 -12.29 -11.54
CA LYS A 137 -7.09 -13.29 -12.58
C LYS A 137 -8.58 -13.54 -12.83
N THR A 138 -9.42 -13.38 -11.81
CA THR A 138 -10.87 -13.57 -11.93
C THR A 138 -11.57 -12.36 -12.56
N TYR A 139 -11.23 -11.14 -12.15
CA TYR A 139 -12.03 -9.95 -12.46
C TYR A 139 -11.47 -9.06 -13.58
N ILE A 140 -10.21 -9.27 -14.01
CA ILE A 140 -9.66 -8.63 -15.22
C ILE A 140 -9.95 -9.52 -16.43
N PRO A 141 -10.52 -8.99 -17.52
CA PRO A 141 -10.76 -9.76 -18.73
C PRO A 141 -9.47 -10.37 -19.29
N LYS A 142 -9.51 -11.65 -19.69
CA LYS A 142 -8.32 -12.43 -20.11
C LYS A 142 -7.59 -11.82 -21.30
N GLU A 143 -8.30 -11.08 -22.16
CA GLU A 143 -7.76 -10.42 -23.33
C GLU A 143 -6.86 -9.21 -23.02
N VAL A 144 -6.92 -8.67 -21.80
CA VAL A 144 -6.18 -7.45 -21.38
C VAL A 144 -5.48 -7.64 -20.03
N ILE A 145 -5.40 -8.87 -19.54
CA ILE A 145 -4.79 -9.15 -18.24
C ILE A 145 -3.27 -8.91 -18.30
N PRO A 146 -2.70 -8.06 -17.43
CA PRO A 146 -1.25 -7.89 -17.36
C PRO A 146 -0.56 -9.14 -16.83
N LYS A 147 0.77 -9.19 -16.93
CA LYS A 147 1.54 -10.19 -16.20
C LYS A 147 1.30 -10.02 -14.69
N ILE A 148 0.93 -11.10 -13.98
CA ILE A 148 0.68 -11.07 -12.53
C ILE A 148 1.79 -11.83 -11.82
N GLU A 149 2.39 -11.18 -10.82
CA GLU A 149 3.35 -11.78 -9.89
C GLU A 149 2.89 -11.57 -8.45
N VAL A 150 3.21 -12.50 -7.56
CA VAL A 150 2.91 -12.37 -6.13
C VAL A 150 4.15 -11.91 -5.40
N CYS A 151 4.04 -10.82 -4.64
CA CYS A 151 5.10 -10.33 -3.78
C CYS A 151 4.49 -9.82 -2.48
N TYR A 152 4.68 -10.56 -1.40
CA TYR A 152 4.19 -10.18 -0.07
C TYR A 152 4.91 -8.92 0.42
N ILE A 153 4.16 -8.05 1.10
CA ILE A 153 4.74 -6.86 1.73
C ILE A 153 5.66 -7.29 2.86
N GLY A 154 6.93 -6.89 2.78
CA GLY A 154 7.89 -7.09 3.86
C GLY A 154 7.57 -6.25 5.08
N ALA A 155 7.91 -6.77 6.25
CA ALA A 155 7.89 -6.05 7.52
C ALA A 155 9.25 -6.20 8.22
N ASP A 156 9.67 -5.16 8.93
CA ASP A 156 10.90 -5.20 9.71
C ASP A 156 10.75 -6.22 10.83
N THR A 157 11.74 -7.09 11.01
CA THR A 157 11.74 -8.03 12.13
C THR A 157 11.83 -7.25 13.43
N PRO A 158 10.84 -7.39 14.35
CA PRO A 158 10.86 -6.63 15.59
C PRO A 158 12.03 -7.08 16.46
N LYS A 159 12.69 -6.12 17.11
CA LYS A 159 13.71 -6.44 18.11
C LYS A 159 13.05 -7.06 19.34
N LYS A 160 13.65 -8.12 19.87
CA LYS A 160 13.19 -8.73 21.12
C LYS A 160 13.32 -7.70 22.24
N LEU A 161 12.22 -7.46 22.96
CA LEU A 161 12.23 -6.59 24.13
C LEU A 161 13.01 -7.26 25.27
N LEU A 162 13.79 -6.46 25.99
CA LEU A 162 14.42 -6.90 27.24
C LEU A 162 13.33 -7.14 28.30
N LYS A 163 13.56 -8.10 29.20
CA LYS A 163 12.57 -8.51 30.21
C LYS A 163 12.08 -7.33 31.06
N HIS A 164 13.00 -6.50 31.59
CA HIS A 164 12.64 -5.32 32.38
C HIS A 164 11.74 -4.35 31.63
N LYS A 165 12.01 -4.09 30.32
CA LYS A 165 11.16 -3.21 29.51
C LYS A 165 9.76 -3.77 29.31
N ASN A 166 9.63 -5.08 29.21
CA ASN A 166 8.33 -5.74 29.10
C ASN A 166 7.54 -5.58 30.42
N GLU A 167 8.20 -5.77 31.56
CA GLU A 167 7.60 -5.57 32.89
C GLU A 167 7.18 -4.11 33.12
N GLU A 168 8.03 -3.14 32.75
CA GLU A 168 7.70 -1.71 32.79
C GLU A 168 6.49 -1.38 31.92
N LEU A 169 6.43 -1.91 30.69
CA LEU A 169 5.29 -1.69 29.79
C LEU A 169 4.01 -2.29 30.37
N LYS A 170 4.07 -3.52 30.89
CA LYS A 170 2.93 -4.16 31.56
C LYS A 170 2.44 -3.31 32.74
N ALA A 171 3.35 -2.86 33.61
CA ALA A 171 3.02 -2.02 34.76
C ALA A 171 2.34 -0.71 34.33
N ARG A 172 2.85 -0.06 33.26
CA ARG A 172 2.25 1.18 32.72
C ARG A 172 0.81 1.01 32.23
N PHE A 173 0.45 -0.19 31.76
CA PHE A 173 -0.92 -0.52 31.34
C PHE A 173 -1.74 -1.20 32.44
N GLY A 174 -1.22 -1.27 33.68
CA GLY A 174 -1.89 -1.95 34.79
C GLY A 174 -2.07 -3.46 34.54
N LEU A 175 -1.16 -4.06 33.78
CA LEU A 175 -1.11 -5.49 33.47
C LEU A 175 -0.13 -6.17 34.43
N LYS A 176 -0.51 -7.34 34.90
CA LYS A 176 0.26 -8.25 35.75
C LYS A 176 0.39 -9.59 35.01
N ASP A 177 -0.29 -10.60 35.55
CA ASP A 177 -0.24 -11.99 35.11
C ASP A 177 -1.45 -12.39 34.26
N GLU A 178 -2.24 -11.41 33.79
CA GLU A 178 -3.38 -11.69 32.93
C GLU A 178 -2.95 -12.21 31.55
N PHE A 179 -3.84 -13.00 30.94
CA PHE A 179 -3.72 -13.36 29.53
C PHE A 179 -4.08 -12.16 28.65
N VAL A 180 -3.06 -11.51 28.11
CA VAL A 180 -3.24 -10.28 27.31
C VAL A 180 -3.53 -10.61 25.86
N ILE A 181 -4.67 -10.15 25.36
CA ILE A 181 -5.10 -10.27 23.97
C ILE A 181 -4.97 -8.87 23.35
N SER A 182 -4.15 -8.73 22.31
CA SER A 182 -3.95 -7.44 21.64
C SER A 182 -4.49 -7.50 20.22
N ILE A 183 -5.32 -6.51 19.86
CA ILE A 183 -5.74 -6.29 18.48
C ILE A 183 -5.30 -4.90 18.02
N VAL A 184 -4.54 -4.88 16.92
CA VAL A 184 -3.93 -3.66 16.37
C VAL A 184 -4.49 -3.38 14.98
N GLY A 185 -5.13 -2.23 14.81
CA GLY A 185 -5.67 -1.76 13.54
C GLY A 185 -6.78 -0.73 13.74
N ARG A 186 -7.05 0.04 12.68
CA ARG A 186 -8.11 1.07 12.66
C ARG A 186 -9.40 0.55 13.26
N ILE A 187 -10.05 1.35 14.10
CA ILE A 187 -11.32 0.98 14.73
C ILE A 187 -12.44 1.06 13.68
N GLU A 188 -12.69 -0.07 13.04
CA GLU A 188 -13.67 -0.25 11.95
C GLU A 188 -14.24 -1.66 12.06
N GLU A 189 -15.51 -1.85 11.74
CA GLU A 189 -16.20 -3.15 11.87
C GLU A 189 -15.44 -4.30 11.18
N ALA A 190 -14.93 -4.04 9.96
CA ALA A 190 -14.16 -5.00 9.18
C ALA A 190 -12.82 -5.43 9.82
N LYS A 191 -12.37 -4.76 10.89
CA LYS A 191 -11.18 -5.13 11.66
C LYS A 191 -11.49 -6.03 12.85
N GLY A 192 -12.77 -6.26 13.16
CA GLY A 192 -13.18 -7.35 14.05
C GLY A 192 -12.89 -7.12 15.53
N GLN A 193 -12.69 -5.86 15.97
CA GLN A 193 -12.51 -5.56 17.39
C GLN A 193 -13.70 -6.04 18.24
N HIS A 194 -14.92 -5.93 17.72
CA HIS A 194 -16.14 -6.45 18.37
C HIS A 194 -16.07 -7.97 18.60
N ILE A 195 -15.57 -8.74 17.62
CA ILE A 195 -15.39 -10.20 17.73
C ILE A 195 -14.40 -10.55 18.84
N VAL A 196 -13.30 -9.79 18.97
CA VAL A 196 -12.31 -10.01 20.03
C VAL A 196 -12.92 -9.75 21.42
N LEU A 197 -13.76 -8.73 21.55
CA LEU A 197 -14.46 -8.42 22.81
C LEU A 197 -15.47 -9.53 23.17
N GLU A 198 -16.25 -10.03 22.21
CA GLU A 198 -17.15 -11.16 22.42
C GLU A 198 -16.40 -12.44 22.83
N ALA A 199 -15.27 -12.73 22.18
CA ALA A 199 -14.43 -13.86 22.55
C ALA A 199 -13.83 -13.70 23.96
N SER A 200 -13.43 -12.48 24.33
CA SER A 200 -12.94 -12.17 25.67
C SER A 200 -14.00 -12.37 26.76
N GLN A 201 -15.26 -12.06 26.46
CA GLN A 201 -16.35 -12.33 27.40
C GLN A 201 -16.48 -13.84 27.67
N LYS A 202 -16.47 -14.66 26.62
CA LYS A 202 -16.52 -16.12 26.74
C LYS A 202 -15.33 -16.69 27.52
N LEU A 203 -14.14 -16.10 27.38
CA LEU A 203 -12.97 -16.46 28.18
C LEU A 203 -13.17 -16.16 29.65
N LYS A 204 -13.70 -14.97 29.97
CA LYS A 204 -14.03 -14.57 31.33
C LYS A 204 -15.06 -15.49 31.97
N GLU A 205 -16.12 -15.87 31.24
CA GLU A 205 -17.14 -16.83 31.69
C GLU A 205 -16.56 -18.21 32.01
N LYS A 206 -15.46 -18.61 31.34
CA LYS A 206 -14.71 -19.85 31.61
C LYS A 206 -13.64 -19.70 32.70
N GLY A 207 -13.60 -18.58 33.41
CA GLY A 207 -12.65 -18.34 34.49
C GLY A 207 -11.25 -17.93 34.04
N VAL A 208 -11.04 -17.59 32.77
CA VAL A 208 -9.74 -17.09 32.29
C VAL A 208 -9.60 -15.60 32.64
N ASN A 209 -8.55 -15.26 33.38
CA ASN A 209 -8.19 -13.87 33.67
C ASN A 209 -7.56 -13.22 32.43
N ALA A 210 -8.40 -12.78 31.49
CA ALA A 210 -7.98 -12.16 30.23
C ALA A 210 -8.19 -10.64 30.22
N LYS A 211 -7.28 -9.91 29.55
CA LYS A 211 -7.40 -8.48 29.27
C LYS A 211 -7.23 -8.21 27.78
N VAL A 212 -8.12 -7.41 27.20
CA VAL A 212 -8.04 -7.00 25.79
C VAL A 212 -7.44 -5.60 25.67
N LEU A 213 -6.43 -5.46 24.82
CA LEU A 213 -5.87 -4.18 24.39
C LEU A 213 -6.27 -3.91 22.94
N VAL A 214 -7.05 -2.85 22.71
CA VAL A 214 -7.43 -2.37 21.38
C VAL A 214 -6.57 -1.17 21.02
N VAL A 215 -5.80 -1.27 19.94
CA VAL A 215 -4.90 -0.20 19.46
C VAL A 215 -5.30 0.15 18.03
N GLY A 216 -5.74 1.39 17.76
CA GLY A 216 -6.28 1.76 16.45
C GLY A 216 -6.21 3.23 16.09
#